data_AF-A0A841Q5I2-F1
#
_entry.id   AF-A0A841Q5I2-F1
#
_cell.length_a   1.000
_cell.length_b   1.000
_cell.length_c   1.000
_cell.angle_alpha   90.00
_cell.angle_beta   90.00
_cell.angle_gamma   90.00
#
_symmetry.space_group_name_H-M   'P 1'
#
loop_
_entity.id
_entity.type
_entity.pdbx_description
1 polymer ?
#
loop_
_entity_poly.entity_id
_entity_poly.type
_entity_poly.pdbx_seq_one_letter_code
_entity_poly.pdbx_strand_id
1 'polypeptide(L)'
;MSAVKQMHQLTAEMKHKISDSTIDSDKLLEEINSFLEQRDSLIKGVKPPYTEEEQVLGNELVQLDKEIQATLQTLLLKLKGSMKQVQNQKGNTQKYMNPYKNLSNIDGMFFDKRN
;
A
#
# COMPACT_ATOMS: atom_id res chain seq x y z
N MET A 1 32.29 -0.53 8.46
CA MET A 1 31.33 0.55 8.14
C MET A 1 30.38 0.68 9.32
N SER A 2 30.17 1.89 9.88
CA SER A 2 29.32 2.08 11.07
C SER A 2 27.86 1.64 10.81
N ALA A 3 27.17 1.14 11.83
CA ALA A 3 25.75 0.77 11.75
C ALA A 3 24.88 1.96 11.33
N VAL A 4 25.20 3.17 11.79
CA VAL A 4 24.47 4.41 11.42
C VAL A 4 24.66 4.73 9.93
N LYS A 5 25.89 4.59 9.42
CA LYS A 5 26.20 4.79 7.99
C LYS A 5 25.46 3.78 7.11
N GLN A 6 25.42 2.51 7.54
CA GLN A 6 24.69 1.46 6.82
C GLN A 6 23.17 1.71 6.81
N MET A 7 22.59 2.12 7.94
CA MET A 7 21.17 2.48 8.00
C MET A 7 20.85 3.68 7.09
N HIS A 8 21.67 4.72 7.12
CA HIS A 8 21.49 5.88 6.25
C HIS A 8 21.50 5.48 4.76
N GLN A 9 22.48 4.67 4.35
CA GLN A 9 22.57 4.21 2.96
C GLN A 9 21.37 3.35 2.56
N LEU A 10 21.01 2.36 3.39
CA LEU A 10 19.87 1.49 3.15
C LEU A 10 18.56 2.29 3.02
N THR A 11 18.35 3.27 3.90
CA THR A 11 17.17 4.15 3.85
C THR A 11 17.16 5.03 2.60
N ALA A 12 18.31 5.58 2.20
CA ALA A 12 18.42 6.38 0.98
C ALA A 12 18.12 5.56 -0.30
N GLU A 13 18.66 4.34 -0.39
CA GLU A 13 18.38 3.41 -1.49
C GLU A 13 16.88 3.08 -1.55
N MET A 14 16.25 2.82 -0.40
CA MET A 14 14.84 2.50 -0.35
C MET A 14 13.96 3.68 -0.78
N LYS A 15 14.30 4.91 -0.37
CA LYS A 15 13.59 6.12 -0.83
C LYS A 15 13.60 6.23 -2.36
N HIS A 16 14.74 5.95 -2.98
CA HIS A 16 14.84 5.94 -4.44
C HIS A 16 13.94 4.87 -5.06
N LYS A 17 13.98 3.63 -4.54
CA LYS A 17 13.12 2.53 -5.04
C LYS A 17 11.63 2.83 -4.92
N ILE A 18 11.17 3.37 -3.78
CA ILE A 18 9.75 3.69 -3.56
C ILE A 18 9.27 4.83 -4.48
N SER A 19 10.16 5.76 -4.81
CA SER A 19 9.83 6.87 -5.71
C SER A 19 9.74 6.44 -7.17
N ASP A 20 10.31 5.28 -7.52
CA ASP A 20 10.28 4.76 -8.87
C ASP A 20 8.93 4.10 -9.18
N SER A 21 8.09 4.83 -9.91
CA SER A 21 6.76 4.37 -10.35
C SER A 21 6.77 3.22 -11.37
N THR A 22 7.94 2.80 -11.86
CA THR A 22 8.07 1.71 -12.85
C THR A 22 8.11 0.32 -12.24
N ILE A 23 8.30 0.21 -10.92
CA ILE A 23 8.39 -1.08 -10.23
C ILE A 23 7.00 -1.71 -10.11
N ASP A 24 6.93 -3.01 -10.42
CA ASP A 24 5.73 -3.82 -10.21
C ASP A 24 5.32 -3.82 -8.72
N SER A 25 4.01 -3.79 -8.45
CA SER A 25 3.50 -3.62 -7.08
C SER A 25 3.86 -4.79 -6.16
N ASP A 26 3.91 -6.02 -6.66
CA ASP A 26 4.26 -7.19 -5.85
C ASP A 26 5.77 -7.19 -5.56
N LYS A 27 6.59 -6.86 -6.56
CA LYS A 27 8.05 -6.71 -6.39
C LYS A 27 8.41 -5.59 -5.42
N LEU A 28 7.72 -4.45 -5.52
CA LEU A 28 7.92 -3.33 -4.61
C LEU A 28 7.60 -3.75 -3.16
N LEU A 29 6.58 -4.58 -2.97
CA LEU A 29 6.18 -5.06 -1.65
C LEU A 29 7.20 -6.05 -1.05
N GLU A 30 7.78 -6.94 -1.87
CA GLU A 30 8.90 -7.80 -1.48
C GLU A 30 10.14 -6.99 -1.07
N GLU A 31 10.48 -5.96 -1.85
CA GLU A 31 11.59 -5.04 -1.57
C GLU A 31 11.36 -4.28 -0.25
N ILE A 32 10.13 -3.80 0.00
CA ILE A 32 9.77 -3.16 1.27
C ILE A 32 9.96 -4.12 2.45
N ASN A 33 9.51 -5.38 2.32
CA ASN A 33 9.67 -6.36 3.39
C ASN A 33 11.14 -6.67 3.67
N SER A 34 11.94 -6.91 2.62
CA SER A 34 13.38 -7.15 2.76
C SER A 34 14.08 -5.96 3.40
N PHE A 35 13.72 -4.74 2.99
CA PHE A 35 14.23 -3.51 3.60
C PHE A 35 13.93 -3.44 5.09
N LEU A 36 12.71 -3.76 5.52
CA LEU A 36 12.32 -3.73 6.93
C LEU A 36 13.09 -4.78 7.76
N GLU A 37 13.29 -5.99 7.24
CA GLU A 37 14.06 -7.05 7.91
C GLU A 37 15.54 -6.66 8.09
N GLN A 38 16.15 -6.10 7.05
CA GLN A 38 17.53 -5.61 7.09
C GLN A 38 17.67 -4.47 8.10
N ARG A 39 16.71 -3.53 8.11
CA ARG A 39 16.70 -2.41 9.04
C ARG A 39 16.56 -2.88 10.50
N ASP A 40 15.69 -3.84 10.77
CA ASP A 40 15.48 -4.39 12.12
C ASP A 40 16.72 -5.14 12.65
N SER A 41 17.51 -5.71 11.74
CA SER A 41 18.81 -6.30 12.07
C SER A 41 19.86 -5.23 12.38
N LEU A 42 19.93 -4.18 11.57
CA LEU A 42 20.92 -3.10 11.71
C LEU A 42 20.68 -2.20 12.92
N ILE A 43 19.43 -1.93 13.28
CA ILE A 43 19.09 -1.02 14.38
C ILE A 43 19.64 -1.50 15.73
N LYS A 44 19.80 -2.82 15.90
CA LYS A 44 20.41 -3.44 17.10
C LYS A 44 21.89 -3.05 17.29
N GLY A 45 22.56 -2.66 16.20
CA GLY A 45 23.95 -2.21 16.19
C GLY A 45 24.12 -0.71 16.41
N VAL A 46 23.04 0.08 16.42
CA VAL A 46 23.09 1.52 16.67
C VAL A 46 23.15 1.76 18.17
N LYS A 47 24.37 1.94 18.69
CA LYS A 47 24.63 2.19 20.11
C LYS A 47 25.66 3.30 20.28
N PRO A 48 25.53 4.14 21.33
CA PRO A 48 26.52 5.16 21.64
C PRO A 48 27.85 4.53 22.13
N PRO A 49 28.97 5.27 22.09
CA PRO A 49 29.11 6.68 21.69
C PRO A 49 29.13 6.89 20.16
N TYR A 50 28.57 8.00 19.70
CA TYR A 50 28.54 8.38 18.28
C TYR A 50 29.56 9.46 17.96
N THR A 51 30.17 9.39 16.78
CA THR A 51 31.00 10.47 16.24
C THR A 51 30.14 11.62 15.74
N GLU A 52 30.72 12.82 15.54
CA GLU A 52 30.02 13.96 14.97
C GLU A 52 29.41 13.64 13.59
N GLU A 53 30.16 12.93 12.74
CA GLU A 53 29.66 12.46 11.44
C GLU A 53 28.42 11.56 11.58
N GLU A 54 28.43 10.65 12.56
CA GLU A 54 27.29 9.75 12.80
C GLU A 54 26.07 10.49 13.35
N GLN A 55 26.26 11.56 14.12
CA GLN A 55 25.16 12.41 14.58
C GLN A 55 24.51 13.16 13.42
N VAL A 56 25.31 13.70 12.49
CA VAL A 56 24.80 14.35 11.27
C VAL A 56 24.00 13.35 10.44
N LEU A 57 24.58 12.18 10.16
CA LEU A 57 23.90 11.12 9.40
C LEU A 57 22.65 10.60 10.09
N GLY A 58 22.66 10.51 11.42
CA GLY A 58 21.49 10.12 12.21
C GLY A 58 20.35 11.14 12.07
N ASN A 59 20.65 12.43 12.05
CA ASN A 59 19.66 13.48 11.82
C ASN A 59 19.08 13.41 10.41
N GLU A 60 19.92 13.20 9.39
CA GLU A 60 19.48 13.01 8.00
C GLU A 60 18.61 11.76 7.85
N LEU A 61 19.02 10.64 8.47
CA LEU A 61 18.27 9.39 8.51
C LEU A 61 16.86 9.58 9.06
N VAL A 62 16.70 10.35 10.14
CA VAL A 62 15.37 10.65 10.72
C VAL A 62 14.49 11.43 9.75
N GLN A 63 15.04 12.33 8.94
CA GLN A 63 14.26 13.05 7.93
C GLN A 63 13.85 12.13 6.78
N LEU A 64 14.78 11.32 6.27
CA LEU A 64 14.50 10.32 5.23
C LEU A 64 13.42 9.33 5.67
N ASP A 65 13.48 8.86 6.91
CA ASP A 65 12.48 7.94 7.47
C ASP A 65 11.07 8.56 7.49
N LYS A 66 10.94 9.84 7.82
CA LYS A 66 9.64 10.54 7.79
C LYS A 66 9.07 10.62 6.39
N GLU A 67 9.90 10.92 5.39
CA GLU A 67 9.49 11.00 4.00
C GLU A 67 9.05 9.62 3.45
N ILE A 68 9.81 8.57 3.77
CA ILE A 68 9.44 7.20 3.40
C ILE A 68 8.12 6.82 4.06
N GLN A 69 7.94 7.13 5.35
CA GLN A 69 6.71 6.82 6.06
C GLN A 69 5.48 7.50 5.43
N ALA A 70 5.59 8.77 5.05
CA ALA A 70 4.52 9.49 4.36
C ALA A 70 4.19 8.86 2.99
N THR A 71 5.23 8.42 2.26
CA THR A 71 5.07 7.79 0.96
C THR A 71 4.39 6.42 1.07
N LEU A 72 4.81 5.60 2.03
CA LEU A 72 4.18 4.31 2.32
C LEU A 72 2.72 4.45 2.78
N GLN A 73 2.40 5.47 3.59
CA GLN A 73 1.01 5.76 3.95
C GLN A 73 0.16 6.09 2.72
N THR A 74 0.70 6.89 1.80
CA THR A 74 0.03 7.23 0.53
C THR A 74 -0.21 5.98 -0.32
N LEU A 75 0.78 5.10 -0.42
CA LEU A 75 0.67 3.83 -1.14
C LEU A 75 -0.39 2.91 -0.52
N LEU A 76 -0.43 2.83 0.81
CA LEU A 76 -1.45 2.07 1.54
C LEU A 76 -2.86 2.61 1.29
N LEU A 77 -3.04 3.93 1.28
CA LEU A 77 -4.33 4.56 0.98
C LEU A 77 -4.78 4.26 -0.45
N LYS A 78 -3.86 4.34 -1.42
CA LYS A 78 -4.12 3.97 -2.82
C LYS A 78 -4.59 2.52 -2.94
N LEU A 79 -3.89 1.59 -2.29
CA LEU A 79 -4.24 0.16 -2.29
C LEU A 79 -5.64 -0.09 -1.71
N LYS A 80 -5.96 0.53 -0.56
CA LYS A 80 -7.30 0.45 0.06
C LYS A 80 -8.39 0.99 -0.87
N GLY A 81 -8.12 2.08 -1.58
CA GLY A 81 -9.02 2.65 -2.59
C GLY A 81 -9.31 1.66 -3.72
N SER A 82 -8.28 1.05 -4.28
CA SER A 82 -8.40 0.04 -5.34
C SER A 82 -9.20 -1.19 -4.88
N MET A 83 -8.98 -1.69 -3.66
CA MET A 83 -9.77 -2.80 -3.11
C MET A 83 -11.27 -2.47 -3.03
N LYS A 84 -11.62 -1.25 -2.59
CA LYS A 84 -13.01 -0.79 -2.53
C LYS A 84 -13.65 -0.69 -3.91
N GLN A 85 -12.90 -0.25 -4.93
CA GLN A 85 -13.38 -0.20 -6.32
C GLN A 85 -13.69 -1.59 -6.86
N VAL A 86 -12.81 -2.59 -6.61
CA VAL A 86 -13.04 -3.98 -7.03
C VAL A 86 -14.30 -4.56 -6.37
N GLN A 87 -14.51 -4.31 -5.08
CA GLN A 87 -15.71 -4.75 -4.37
C GLN A 87 -16.99 -4.11 -4.95
N ASN A 88 -16.95 -2.80 -5.21
CA ASN A 88 -18.08 -2.08 -5.79
C ASN A 88 -18.42 -2.56 -7.21
N GLN A 89 -17.41 -2.84 -8.05
CA GLN A 89 -17.64 -3.41 -9.38
C GLN A 89 -18.32 -4.78 -9.30
N LYS A 90 -17.85 -5.69 -8.44
CA LYS A 90 -18.50 -7.00 -8.22
C LYS A 90 -19.97 -6.86 -7.79
N GLY A 91 -20.26 -5.93 -6.89
CA GLY A 91 -21.63 -5.65 -6.43
C GLY A 91 -22.52 -5.06 -7.52
N ASN A 92 -21.98 -4.19 -8.38
CA ASN A 92 -22.73 -3.60 -9.48
C ASN A 92 -23.02 -4.63 -10.58
N THR A 93 -22.03 -5.43 -10.99
CA THR A 93 -22.22 -6.49 -12.01
C THR A 93 -23.33 -7.47 -11.61
N GLN A 94 -23.44 -7.84 -10.33
CA GLN A 94 -24.52 -8.69 -9.81
C GLN A 94 -25.91 -8.02 -9.84
N LYS A 95 -25.99 -6.69 -9.63
CA LYS A 95 -27.25 -5.94 -9.71
C LYS A 95 -27.76 -5.76 -11.15
N TYR A 96 -26.87 -5.63 -12.13
CA TYR A 96 -27.25 -5.47 -13.54
C TYR A 96 -27.59 -6.81 -14.25
N MET A 97 -27.15 -7.95 -13.72
CA MET A 97 -27.50 -9.26 -14.30
C MET A 97 -28.91 -9.75 -13.94
N ASN A 98 -29.67 -9.06 -13.08
CA ASN A 98 -31.02 -9.49 -12.74
C ASN A 98 -32.07 -8.35 -12.74
N PRO A 99 -32.37 -7.74 -13.91
CA PRO A 99 -33.41 -6.72 -14.02
C PRO A 99 -34.83 -7.23 -13.76
N TYR A 100 -35.03 -8.56 -13.76
CA TYR A 100 -36.35 -9.19 -13.73
C TYR A 100 -36.68 -9.91 -12.41
N LYS A 101 -35.75 -9.99 -11.45
CA LYS A 101 -36.02 -10.68 -10.16
C LYS A 101 -37.14 -10.02 -9.35
N ASN A 102 -37.39 -8.73 -9.57
CA ASN A 102 -38.47 -8.00 -8.91
C ASN A 102 -39.79 -8.03 -9.71
N LEU A 103 -39.81 -8.58 -10.93
CA LEU A 103 -41.01 -8.71 -11.77
C LEU A 103 -41.70 -10.07 -11.61
N SER A 104 -41.08 -11.05 -10.96
CA SER A 104 -41.66 -12.38 -10.73
C SER A 104 -42.76 -12.43 -9.66
N ASN A 105 -43.12 -11.30 -9.04
CA ASN A 105 -44.18 -11.20 -8.02
C ASN A 105 -45.38 -10.35 -8.45
N ILE A 106 -45.48 -9.93 -9.73
CA ILE A 106 -46.72 -9.35 -10.26
C ILE A 106 -47.49 -10.49 -10.91
N ASP A 107 -48.32 -11.08 -10.06
CA ASP A 107 -49.48 -11.91 -10.30
C ASP A 107 -50.01 -11.83 -11.75
N GLY A 108 -49.93 -12.96 -12.46
CA GLY A 108 -50.33 -13.12 -13.86
C GLY A 108 -51.85 -13.12 -14.03
N MET A 109 -52.48 -11.96 -13.86
CA MET A 109 -53.91 -11.81 -14.12
C MET A 109 -54.15 -11.59 -15.62
N PHE A 110 -54.33 -12.68 -16.35
CA PHE A 110 -54.92 -12.68 -17.69
C PHE A 110 -56.38 -12.21 -17.61
N PHE A 111 -56.66 -10.99 -18.10
CA PHE A 111 -58.01 -10.58 -18.42
C PHE A 111 -58.36 -11.06 -19.83
N ASP A 112 -58.88 -12.28 -19.94
CA ASP A 112 -59.77 -12.63 -21.05
C ASP A 112 -61.21 -12.35 -20.58
N LYS A 113 -61.79 -11.28 -21.09
CA LYS A 113 -63.25 -11.14 -21.12
C LYS A 113 -63.66 -10.78 -22.54
N ARG A 114 -63.91 -11.82 -23.33
CA ARG A 114 -64.84 -11.80 -24.46
C ARG A 114 -66.28 -11.59 -23.96
N ASN A 115 -66.90 -10.55 -24.52
CA ASN A 115 -68.32 -10.25 -24.78
C ASN A 115 -68.69 -8.83 -24.37
#